data_AF-A0A3D1IRN2-F1
#
_entry.id   AF-A0A3D1IRN2-F1
#
_cell.length_a   1.000
_cell.length_b   1.000
_cell.length_c   1.000
_cell.angle_alpha   90.00
_cell.angle_beta   90.00
_cell.angle_gamma   90.00
#
_symmetry.space_group_name_H-M   'P 1'
#
loop_
_entity.id
_entity.type
_entity.pdbx_description
1 polymer ?
#
loop_
_entity_poly.entity_id
_entity_poly.type
_entity_poly.pdbx_seq_one_letter_code
_entity_poly.pdbx_strand_id
1 'polypeptide(L)'
;MTGFDDFLDLKTASFRSTRLAVFTGVSGSGKSTAIQWLIQHHPDFQNRPIERVIGGGLDWTVPAVENGLVVVDDLIRPRELYKLFRLLIRGNQVLLAAHLHPAWFAPLRIGWSTQLWRTDVNHEKLARHLKAERIEFTRAALESYCAEYGSSYLDMNHILERYPHCSFDRALRLFRKYCRMEQTALNS
;
A
#
# COMPACT_ATOMS: atom_id res chain seq x y z
N MET A 1 -0.73 20.46 -6.74
CA MET A 1 -1.41 19.20 -7.11
C MET A 1 -0.37 18.27 -7.70
N THR A 2 0.23 17.42 -6.86
CA THR A 2 1.13 16.35 -7.28
C THR A 2 0.30 15.26 -7.95
N GLY A 3 0.60 14.95 -9.21
CA GLY A 3 -0.10 13.91 -9.97
C GLY A 3 0.11 12.52 -9.34
N PHE A 4 -0.82 11.59 -9.58
CA PHE A 4 -0.66 10.20 -9.20
C PHE A 4 0.62 9.62 -9.83
N ASP A 5 1.56 9.18 -8.97
CA ASP A 5 2.76 8.47 -9.41
C ASP A 5 2.36 7.04 -9.79
N ASP A 6 2.33 6.76 -11.09
CA ASP A 6 1.91 5.47 -11.63
C ASP A 6 3.05 4.43 -11.59
N PHE A 7 3.67 4.27 -10.42
CA PHE A 7 4.84 3.43 -10.23
C PHE A 7 4.58 1.92 -10.34
N LEU A 8 3.31 1.55 -10.53
CA LEU A 8 2.80 0.18 -10.69
C LEU A 8 2.22 -0.05 -12.10
N ASP A 9 2.35 0.92 -13.00
CA ASP A 9 1.83 0.89 -14.38
C ASP A 9 0.32 0.58 -14.47
N LEU A 10 -0.45 1.06 -13.48
CA LEU A 10 -1.89 0.82 -13.35
C LEU A 10 -2.69 1.46 -14.47
N LYS A 11 -2.21 2.55 -15.09
CA LYS A 11 -2.90 3.18 -16.22
C LYS A 11 -3.02 2.26 -17.43
N THR A 12 -2.06 1.35 -17.59
CA THR A 12 -1.98 0.44 -18.74
C THR A 12 -2.43 -0.98 -18.41
N ALA A 13 -2.59 -1.31 -17.13
CA ALA A 13 -3.07 -2.61 -16.69
C ALA A 13 -4.54 -2.83 -17.08
N SER A 14 -4.92 -4.08 -17.32
CA SER A 14 -6.32 -4.47 -17.59
C SER A 14 -6.86 -5.30 -16.44
N PHE A 15 -8.07 -4.97 -16.00
CA PHE A 15 -8.77 -5.61 -14.89
C PHE A 15 -10.07 -6.30 -15.31
N ARG A 16 -10.43 -6.26 -16.59
CA ARG A 16 -11.71 -6.81 -17.12
C ARG A 16 -12.00 -8.25 -16.71
N SER A 17 -10.98 -9.11 -16.69
CA SER A 17 -11.10 -10.52 -16.29
C SER A 17 -10.58 -10.81 -14.88
N THR A 18 -10.17 -9.77 -14.14
CA THR A 18 -9.54 -9.93 -12.82
C THR A 18 -10.61 -10.04 -11.76
N ARG A 19 -10.64 -11.16 -11.03
CA ARG A 19 -11.54 -11.38 -9.90
C ARG A 19 -10.98 -10.81 -8.61
N LEU A 20 -9.66 -10.88 -8.42
CA LEU A 20 -8.97 -10.40 -7.24
C LEU A 20 -7.74 -9.56 -7.65
N ALA A 21 -7.70 -8.31 -7.22
CA ALA A 21 -6.54 -7.45 -7.37
C ALA A 21 -5.93 -7.16 -5.99
N VAL A 22 -4.71 -7.64 -5.74
CA VAL A 22 -4.05 -7.54 -4.43
C VAL A 22 -2.93 -6.52 -4.46
N PHE A 23 -3.04 -5.48 -3.65
CA PHE A 23 -2.00 -4.51 -3.37
C PHE A 23 -1.37 -4.87 -2.02
N THR A 24 -0.11 -5.29 -2.02
CA THR A 24 0.63 -5.66 -0.80
C THR A 24 1.85 -4.77 -0.61
N GLY A 25 2.28 -4.63 0.65
CA GLY A 25 3.45 -3.85 1.06
C GLY A 25 3.30 -3.32 2.48
N VAL A 26 4.34 -2.66 2.97
CA VAL A 26 4.38 -2.03 4.31
C VAL A 26 3.34 -0.93 4.49
N SER A 27 3.08 -0.51 5.73
CA SER A 27 2.23 0.66 5.98
C SER A 27 2.79 1.90 5.26
N GLY A 28 1.91 2.77 4.78
CA GLY A 28 2.35 3.97 4.05
C GLY A 28 2.96 3.73 2.66
N SER A 29 2.98 2.50 2.13
CA SER A 29 3.56 2.21 0.82
C SER A 29 2.71 2.68 -0.38
N GLY A 30 1.48 3.15 -0.16
CA GLY A 30 0.58 3.64 -1.21
C GLY A 30 -0.44 2.63 -1.75
N LYS A 31 -0.71 1.52 -1.03
CA LYS A 31 -1.75 0.53 -1.39
C LYS A 31 -3.13 1.17 -1.56
N SER A 32 -3.61 1.85 -0.53
CA SER A 32 -4.94 2.45 -0.53
C SER A 32 -5.02 3.62 -1.52
N THR A 33 -3.92 4.36 -1.73
CA THR A 33 -3.82 5.39 -2.77
C THR A 33 -3.93 4.82 -4.18
N ALA A 34 -3.27 3.69 -4.47
CA ALA A 34 -3.37 3.00 -5.74
C ALA A 34 -4.80 2.51 -6.02
N ILE A 35 -5.45 1.91 -5.02
CA ILE A 35 -6.86 1.49 -5.12
C ILE A 35 -7.77 2.69 -5.33
N GLN A 36 -7.57 3.78 -4.57
CA GLN A 36 -8.36 5.01 -4.70
C GLN A 36 -8.24 5.60 -6.10
N TRP A 37 -7.03 5.59 -6.67
CA TRP A 37 -6.81 6.05 -8.03
C TRP A 37 -7.57 5.17 -9.05
N LEU A 38 -7.49 3.84 -8.90
CA LEU A 38 -8.19 2.89 -9.77
C LEU A 38 -9.70 3.13 -9.79
N ILE A 39 -10.33 3.23 -8.62
CA ILE A 39 -11.80 3.40 -8.55
C ILE A 39 -12.27 4.74 -9.13
N GLN A 40 -11.44 5.78 -9.06
CA GLN A 40 -11.80 7.12 -9.53
C GLN A 40 -11.53 7.33 -11.02
N HIS A 41 -10.45 6.75 -11.54
CA HIS A 41 -9.91 7.13 -12.86
C HIS A 41 -9.77 5.97 -13.84
N HIS A 42 -9.73 4.72 -13.38
CA HIS A 42 -9.48 3.60 -14.27
C HIS A 42 -10.76 3.15 -14.99
N PRO A 43 -10.75 3.01 -16.33
CA PRO A 43 -11.96 2.69 -17.11
C PRO A 43 -12.69 1.41 -16.67
N ASP A 44 -11.96 0.40 -16.20
CA ASP A 44 -12.57 -0.87 -15.75
C ASP A 44 -13.34 -0.77 -14.42
N PHE A 45 -13.20 0.33 -13.68
CA PHE A 45 -13.83 0.55 -12.37
C PHE A 45 -14.70 1.80 -12.28
N GLN A 46 -14.46 2.79 -13.15
CA GLN A 46 -15.18 4.06 -13.14
C GLN A 46 -16.70 3.85 -13.22
N ASN A 47 -17.45 4.63 -12.42
CA ASN A 47 -18.92 4.63 -12.35
C ASN A 47 -19.57 3.31 -11.87
N ARG A 48 -18.81 2.38 -11.28
CA ARG A 48 -19.38 1.19 -10.66
C ARG A 48 -19.76 1.47 -9.21
N PRO A 49 -20.87 0.90 -8.70
CA PRO A 49 -21.14 0.93 -7.27
C PRO A 49 -20.05 0.16 -6.53
N ILE A 50 -19.48 0.79 -5.50
CA ILE A 50 -18.37 0.25 -4.72
C ILE A 50 -18.82 0.07 -3.28
N GLU A 51 -18.66 -1.15 -2.78
CA GLU A 51 -18.78 -1.43 -1.36
C GLU A 51 -17.38 -1.41 -0.74
N ARG A 52 -17.15 -0.57 0.26
CA ARG A 52 -15.84 -0.48 0.92
C ARG A 52 -15.90 -1.07 2.32
N VAL A 53 -14.94 -1.91 2.63
CA VAL A 53 -14.77 -2.54 3.92
C VAL A 53 -13.35 -2.29 4.42
N ILE A 54 -13.23 -1.96 5.70
CA ILE A 54 -11.95 -1.83 6.38
C ILE A 54 -11.71 -3.13 7.13
N GLY A 55 -10.56 -3.75 6.87
CA GLY A 55 -10.03 -4.90 7.59
C GLY A 55 -9.51 -4.49 8.97
N GLY A 56 -8.34 -5.00 9.36
CA GLY A 56 -7.71 -4.63 10.63
C GLY A 56 -8.19 -5.46 11.84
N GLY A 57 -9.10 -6.42 11.65
CA GLY A 57 -9.69 -7.21 12.73
C GLY A 57 -10.56 -8.37 12.25
N LEU A 58 -10.94 -9.28 13.16
CA LEU A 58 -11.82 -10.40 12.81
C LEU A 58 -13.31 -10.02 12.79
N ASP A 59 -13.65 -8.77 13.11
CA ASP A 59 -15.04 -8.38 13.37
C ASP A 59 -15.71 -7.67 12.19
N TRP A 60 -14.99 -7.38 11.10
CA TRP A 60 -15.59 -6.76 9.92
C TRP A 60 -16.61 -7.69 9.24
N THR A 61 -17.76 -7.14 8.85
CA THR A 61 -18.85 -7.92 8.26
C THR A 61 -18.64 -8.07 6.77
N VAL A 62 -18.85 -9.28 6.25
CA VAL A 62 -18.81 -9.53 4.80
C VAL A 62 -20.08 -8.95 4.18
N PRO A 63 -19.98 -7.91 3.33
CA PRO A 63 -21.16 -7.29 2.73
C PRO A 63 -21.94 -8.28 1.87
N ALA A 64 -23.26 -8.17 1.90
CA ALA A 64 -24.19 -9.01 1.13
C ALA A 64 -24.32 -8.56 -0.33
N VAL A 65 -23.19 -8.18 -0.94
CA VAL A 65 -23.10 -7.78 -2.35
C VAL A 65 -22.81 -9.01 -3.20
N GLU A 66 -23.46 -9.10 -4.35
CA GLU A 66 -23.27 -10.15 -5.35
C GLU A 66 -22.91 -9.52 -6.70
N ASN A 67 -21.96 -10.12 -7.41
CA ASN A 67 -21.47 -9.63 -8.71
C ASN A 67 -21.05 -8.15 -8.73
N GLY A 68 -20.69 -7.59 -7.56
CA GLY A 68 -20.30 -6.19 -7.38
C GLY A 68 -18.80 -5.96 -7.32
N LEU A 69 -18.41 -4.70 -7.10
CA LEU A 69 -17.03 -4.29 -6.84
C LEU A 69 -16.87 -4.01 -5.35
N VAL A 70 -15.97 -4.75 -4.70
CA VAL A 70 -15.71 -4.63 -3.25
C VAL A 70 -14.27 -4.20 -3.03
N VAL A 71 -14.08 -3.14 -2.24
CA VAL A 71 -12.76 -2.69 -1.79
C VAL A 71 -12.57 -3.17 -0.36
N VAL A 72 -11.51 -3.92 -0.11
CA VAL A 72 -11.10 -4.35 1.23
C VAL A 72 -9.78 -3.67 1.56
N ASP A 73 -9.79 -2.76 2.53
CA ASP A 73 -8.59 -2.08 3.02
C ASP A 73 -7.99 -2.81 4.23
N ASP A 74 -6.71 -2.58 4.53
CA ASP A 74 -6.04 -3.04 5.76
C ASP A 74 -6.23 -4.52 6.16
N LEU A 75 -6.13 -5.44 5.20
CA LEU A 75 -6.10 -6.88 5.52
C LEU A 75 -4.75 -7.24 6.17
N ILE A 76 -4.76 -7.57 7.46
CA ILE A 76 -3.54 -7.76 8.26
C ILE A 76 -3.33 -9.21 8.72
N ARG A 77 -4.39 -10.03 8.80
CA ARG A 77 -4.31 -11.40 9.34
C ARG A 77 -4.67 -12.45 8.29
N PRO A 78 -3.93 -13.57 8.18
CA PRO A 78 -4.27 -14.66 7.27
C PRO A 78 -5.66 -15.25 7.52
N ARG A 79 -6.13 -15.22 8.78
CA ARG A 79 -7.47 -15.68 9.12
C ARG A 79 -8.55 -14.86 8.41
N GLU A 80 -8.33 -13.60 8.07
CA GLU A 80 -9.34 -12.80 7.35
C GLU A 80 -9.56 -13.27 5.89
N LEU A 81 -8.67 -14.13 5.35
CA LEU A 81 -8.79 -14.67 3.99
C LEU A 81 -10.06 -15.50 3.78
N TYR A 82 -10.65 -16.10 4.83
CA TYR A 82 -11.94 -16.79 4.66
C TYR A 82 -13.06 -15.82 4.27
N LYS A 83 -13.01 -14.57 4.73
CA LYS A 83 -13.99 -13.54 4.38
C LYS A 83 -13.80 -13.08 2.94
N LEU A 84 -12.54 -12.93 2.52
CA LEU A 84 -12.18 -12.67 1.14
C LEU A 84 -12.70 -13.79 0.21
N PHE A 85 -12.50 -15.04 0.60
CA PHE A 85 -13.00 -16.21 -0.13
C PHE A 85 -14.54 -16.18 -0.28
N ARG A 86 -15.27 -15.79 0.77
CA ARG A 86 -16.74 -15.61 0.69
C ARG A 86 -17.14 -14.51 -0.30
N LEU A 87 -16.42 -13.40 -0.35
CA LEU A 87 -16.68 -12.34 -1.35
C LEU A 87 -16.47 -12.86 -2.77
N LEU A 88 -15.40 -13.62 -3.00
CA LEU A 88 -15.07 -14.17 -4.33
C LEU A 88 -16.06 -15.23 -4.81
N ILE A 89 -16.58 -16.07 -3.90
CA ILE A 89 -17.63 -17.06 -4.25
C ILE A 89 -18.92 -16.38 -4.71
N ARG A 90 -19.29 -15.23 -4.14
CA ARG A 90 -20.46 -14.43 -4.55
C ARG A 90 -20.29 -13.74 -5.91
N GLY A 91 -19.24 -14.06 -6.65
CA GLY A 91 -18.96 -13.48 -7.95
C GLY A 91 -18.51 -12.02 -7.88
N ASN A 92 -18.10 -11.51 -6.71
CA ASN A 92 -17.61 -10.14 -6.63
C ASN A 92 -16.22 -10.02 -7.26
N GLN A 93 -15.93 -8.83 -7.77
CA GLN A 93 -14.58 -8.39 -8.07
C GLN A 93 -14.04 -7.65 -6.86
N VAL A 94 -12.84 -8.01 -6.39
CA VAL A 94 -12.28 -7.49 -5.15
C VAL A 94 -10.98 -6.74 -5.40
N LEU A 95 -10.91 -5.49 -4.95
CA LEU A 95 -9.67 -4.72 -4.80
C LEU A 95 -9.22 -4.80 -3.34
N LEU A 96 -8.03 -5.33 -3.09
CA LEU A 96 -7.56 -5.65 -1.76
C LEU A 96 -6.27 -4.91 -1.44
N ALA A 97 -6.24 -4.12 -0.36
CA ALA A 97 -5.01 -3.67 0.27
C ALA A 97 -4.68 -4.59 1.45
N ALA A 98 -3.48 -5.16 1.43
CA ALA A 98 -3.05 -6.11 2.45
C ALA A 98 -1.64 -5.79 2.96
N HIS A 99 -1.40 -6.10 4.23
CA HIS A 99 -0.07 -6.11 4.85
C HIS A 99 0.50 -7.54 4.90
N LEU A 100 -0.21 -8.51 4.32
CA LEU A 100 0.20 -9.90 4.24
C LEU A 100 1.22 -10.14 3.12
N HIS A 101 2.15 -11.07 3.38
CA HIS A 101 3.12 -11.52 2.38
C HIS A 101 2.41 -12.13 1.14
N PRO A 102 2.89 -11.87 -0.10
CA PRO A 102 2.28 -12.36 -1.34
C PRO A 102 1.94 -13.85 -1.37
N ALA A 103 2.74 -14.69 -0.71
CA ALA A 103 2.56 -16.14 -0.65
C ALA A 103 1.19 -16.56 -0.08
N TRP A 104 0.60 -15.77 0.80
CA TRP A 104 -0.73 -16.06 1.36
C TRP A 104 -1.86 -16.01 0.34
N PHE A 105 -1.65 -15.33 -0.80
CA PHE A 105 -2.63 -15.22 -1.87
C PHE A 105 -2.42 -16.29 -2.96
N ALA A 106 -1.34 -17.06 -2.91
CA ALA A 106 -1.05 -18.09 -3.92
C ALA A 106 -2.19 -19.11 -4.09
N PRO A 107 -2.84 -19.62 -3.02
CA PRO A 107 -3.97 -20.55 -3.17
C PRO A 107 -5.18 -19.93 -3.88
N LEU A 108 -5.41 -18.61 -3.71
CA LEU A 108 -6.53 -17.92 -4.36
C LEU A 108 -6.34 -17.79 -5.87
N ARG A 109 -5.09 -17.81 -6.35
CA ARG A 109 -4.77 -17.78 -7.79
C ARG A 109 -5.23 -19.02 -8.53
N ILE A 110 -5.44 -20.13 -7.82
CA ILE A 110 -5.91 -21.40 -8.40
C ILE A 110 -7.40 -21.30 -8.74
N GLY A 111 -8.21 -20.70 -7.86
CA GLY A 111 -9.65 -20.61 -8.02
C GLY A 111 -10.13 -19.35 -8.77
N TRP A 112 -9.33 -18.29 -8.78
CA TRP A 112 -9.73 -16.99 -9.32
C TRP A 112 -8.60 -16.30 -10.07
N SER A 113 -8.96 -15.61 -11.17
CA SER A 113 -8.07 -14.69 -11.87
C SER A 113 -7.60 -13.59 -10.92
N THR A 114 -6.35 -13.72 -10.47
CA THR A 114 -5.76 -12.91 -9.41
C THR A 114 -4.53 -12.20 -9.92
N GLN A 115 -4.50 -10.88 -9.78
CA GLN A 115 -3.35 -10.04 -10.05
C GLN A 115 -2.79 -9.48 -8.73
N LEU A 116 -1.47 -9.36 -8.63
CA LEU A 116 -0.78 -8.95 -7.40
C LEU A 116 0.25 -7.86 -7.69
N TRP A 117 0.16 -6.76 -6.96
CA TRP A 117 1.04 -5.61 -7.03
C TRP A 117 1.74 -5.40 -5.71
N ARG A 118 3.06 -5.29 -5.77
CA ARG A 118 3.90 -5.00 -4.60
C ARG A 118 4.24 -3.53 -4.59
N THR A 119 3.71 -2.83 -3.59
CA THR A 119 3.86 -1.39 -3.44
C THR A 119 5.18 -0.98 -2.77
N ASP A 120 5.86 -1.92 -2.13
CA ASP A 120 7.06 -1.70 -1.32
C ASP A 120 8.39 -1.86 -2.10
N VAL A 121 8.36 -2.40 -3.32
CA VAL A 121 9.56 -2.76 -4.10
C VAL A 121 10.11 -1.58 -4.92
N ASN A 122 9.25 -0.66 -5.37
CA ASN A 122 9.69 0.46 -6.20
C ASN A 122 10.25 1.58 -5.32
N HIS A 123 11.56 1.54 -5.03
CA HIS A 123 12.25 2.56 -4.23
C HIS A 123 12.32 3.91 -4.96
N GLU A 124 12.28 3.90 -6.30
CA GLU A 124 12.39 5.11 -7.11
C GLU A 124 11.20 6.06 -6.95
N LYS A 125 10.04 5.55 -6.53
CA LYS A 125 8.87 6.37 -6.24
C LYS A 125 9.16 7.41 -5.15
N LEU A 126 9.93 7.03 -4.12
CA LEU A 126 10.34 7.93 -3.05
C LEU A 126 11.35 8.97 -3.56
N ALA A 127 12.26 8.55 -4.45
CA ALA A 127 13.16 9.48 -5.12
C ALA A 127 12.40 10.52 -5.96
N ARG A 128 11.39 10.09 -6.73
CA ARG A 128 10.51 10.99 -7.50
C ARG A 128 9.77 11.96 -6.59
N HIS A 129 9.25 11.48 -5.48
CA HIS A 129 8.57 12.31 -4.49
C HIS A 129 9.48 13.36 -3.87
N LEU A 130 10.67 12.98 -3.37
CA LEU A 130 11.65 13.92 -2.84
C LEU A 130 12.08 14.98 -3.87
N LYS A 131 12.27 14.57 -5.14
CA LYS A 131 12.55 15.52 -6.23
C LYS A 131 11.40 16.49 -6.48
N ALA A 132 10.15 16.01 -6.46
CA ALA A 132 8.97 16.84 -6.67
C ALA A 132 8.82 17.89 -5.56
N GLU A 133 9.14 17.52 -4.32
CA GLU A 133 9.14 18.40 -3.14
C GLU A 133 10.41 19.26 -3.02
N ARG A 134 11.34 19.17 -4.00
CA ARG A 134 12.64 19.88 -4.02
C ARG A 134 13.50 19.63 -2.78
N ILE A 135 13.40 18.42 -2.21
CA ILE A 135 14.19 17.99 -1.07
C ILE A 135 15.48 17.35 -1.58
N GLU A 136 16.63 17.82 -1.10
CA GLU A 136 17.93 17.23 -1.42
C GLU A 136 18.08 15.86 -0.76
N PHE A 137 18.60 14.88 -1.50
CA PHE A 137 18.91 13.55 -0.99
C PHE A 137 20.05 12.88 -1.76
N THR A 138 20.76 11.97 -1.09
CA THR A 138 21.66 11.02 -1.75
C THR A 138 20.97 9.68 -1.98
N ARG A 139 21.40 8.98 -3.03
CA ARG A 139 20.92 7.62 -3.31
C ARG A 139 21.23 6.66 -2.16
N ALA A 140 22.39 6.80 -1.53
CA ALA A 140 22.79 5.98 -0.39
C ALA A 140 21.87 6.17 0.83
N ALA A 141 21.46 7.40 1.14
CA ALA A 141 20.51 7.66 2.22
C ALA A 141 19.13 7.06 1.91
N LEU A 142 18.68 7.17 0.66
CA LEU A 142 17.39 6.58 0.25
C LEU A 142 17.40 5.06 0.29
N GLU A 143 18.46 4.41 -0.20
CA GLU A 143 18.61 2.95 -0.13
C GLU A 143 18.70 2.48 1.32
N SER A 144 19.45 3.19 2.16
CA SER A 144 19.53 2.92 3.59
C SER A 144 18.19 3.08 4.31
N TYR A 145 17.38 4.05 3.90
CA TYR A 145 16.03 4.22 4.43
C TYR A 145 15.12 3.06 4.00
N CYS A 146 15.09 2.72 2.71
CA CYS A 146 14.23 1.64 2.20
C CYS A 146 14.60 0.28 2.81
N ALA A 147 15.88 0.05 3.12
CA ALA A 147 16.31 -1.17 3.79
C ALA A 147 15.78 -1.29 5.24
N GLU A 148 15.58 -0.16 5.93
CA GLU A 148 15.16 -0.13 7.33
C GLU A 148 13.62 -0.04 7.48
N TYR A 149 12.97 0.79 6.66
CA TYR A 149 11.54 1.11 6.80
C TYR A 149 10.68 0.61 5.61
N GLY A 150 11.31 0.05 4.58
CA GLY A 150 10.64 -0.22 3.30
C GLY A 150 10.33 1.07 2.52
N SER A 151 9.69 0.92 1.36
CA SER A 151 9.29 2.09 0.55
C SER A 151 8.00 2.76 1.08
N SER A 152 8.04 3.26 2.32
CA SER A 152 6.95 3.92 3.04
C SER A 152 6.99 5.44 2.82
N TYR A 153 5.89 6.03 2.34
CA TYR A 153 5.73 7.50 2.29
C TYR A 153 5.43 8.07 3.67
N LEU A 154 4.72 7.32 4.51
CA LEU A 154 4.27 7.79 5.82
C LEU A 154 5.46 8.05 6.74
N ASP A 155 6.35 7.08 6.89
CA ASP A 155 7.52 7.21 7.76
C ASP A 155 8.49 8.29 7.24
N MET A 156 8.65 8.38 5.92
CA MET A 156 9.47 9.41 5.27
C MET A 156 8.92 10.81 5.56
N ASN A 157 7.61 11.01 5.40
CA ASN A 157 6.98 12.31 5.67
C ASN A 157 7.07 12.66 7.15
N HIS A 158 6.86 11.71 8.06
CA HIS A 158 7.06 11.96 9.49
C HIS A 158 8.50 12.38 9.84
N ILE A 159 9.51 11.78 9.21
CA ILE A 159 10.91 12.20 9.39
C ILE A 159 11.11 13.64 8.89
N LEU A 160 10.56 13.98 7.73
CA LEU A 160 10.70 15.31 7.12
C LEU A 160 9.94 16.40 7.88
N GLU A 161 8.73 16.10 8.37
CA GLU A 161 7.92 16.98 9.21
C GLU A 161 8.61 17.32 10.53
N ARG A 162 9.36 16.36 11.09
CA ARG A 162 10.12 16.56 12.33
C ARG A 162 11.36 17.45 12.14
N TYR A 163 11.94 17.46 10.95
CA TYR A 163 13.14 18.23 10.62
C TYR A 163 12.92 19.07 9.36
N PRO A 164 11.99 20.04 9.42
CA PRO A 164 11.70 20.89 8.27
C PRO A 164 12.97 21.65 7.88
N HIS A 165 13.19 21.83 6.58
CA HIS A 165 14.36 22.50 5.98
C HIS A 165 15.69 21.71 5.99
N CYS A 166 15.69 20.46 6.46
CA CYS A 166 16.85 19.60 6.29
C CYS A 166 16.80 18.87 4.92
N SER A 167 17.97 18.54 4.38
CA SER A 167 18.07 17.47 3.39
C SER A 167 17.60 16.15 3.99
N PHE A 168 17.12 15.22 3.15
CA PHE A 168 16.63 13.93 3.60
C PHE A 168 17.72 13.16 4.37
N ASP A 169 18.96 13.18 3.90
CA ASP A 169 20.13 12.60 4.57
C ASP A 169 20.32 13.09 6.00
N ARG A 170 20.13 14.40 6.22
CA ARG A 170 20.29 15.01 7.54
C ARG A 170 19.10 14.67 8.43
N ALA A 171 17.88 14.78 7.91
CA ALA A 171 16.65 14.45 8.63
C ALA A 171 16.67 12.99 9.11
N LEU A 172 17.00 12.05 8.22
CA LEU A 172 17.10 10.62 8.53
C LEU A 172 18.15 10.33 9.62
N ARG A 173 19.31 10.98 9.55
CA ARG A 173 20.38 10.82 10.54
C ARG A 173 19.97 11.33 11.92
N LEU A 174 19.31 12.49 11.97
CA LEU A 174 18.81 13.08 13.22
C LEU A 174 17.72 12.19 13.83
N PHE A 175 16.80 11.70 13.00
CA PHE A 175 15.76 10.77 13.41
C PHE A 175 16.33 9.48 14.02
N ARG A 176 17.28 8.82 13.33
CA ARG A 176 17.98 7.64 13.85
C ARG A 176 18.73 7.91 15.15
N LYS A 177 19.29 9.11 15.34
CA LYS A 177 19.91 9.50 16.61
C LYS A 177 18.86 9.60 17.71
N TYR A 178 17.73 10.24 17.42
CA TYR A 178 16.62 10.38 18.36
C TYR A 178 16.06 9.02 18.81
N CYS A 179 15.73 8.12 17.88
CA CYS A 179 15.21 6.79 18.21
C CYS A 179 16.16 5.98 19.10
N ARG A 180 17.48 6.08 18.87
CA ARG A 180 18.49 5.41 19.73
C ARG A 180 18.53 5.97 21.14
N MET A 181 18.35 7.28 21.31
CA MET A 181 18.30 7.91 22.63
C MET A 181 17.06 7.48 23.41
N GLU A 182 15.88 7.44 22.77
CA GLU A 182 14.66 6.95 23.41
C GLU A 182 14.75 5.48 23.84
N GLN A 183 15.33 4.62 22.99
CA GLN A 183 15.54 3.21 23.33
C GLN A 183 16.48 3.05 24.55
N THR A 184 17.47 3.91 24.69
CA THR A 184 18.37 3.88 25.84
C THR A 184 17.66 4.33 27.12
N ALA A 185 16.81 5.36 27.04
CA ALA A 185 16.04 5.87 28.15
C ALA A 185 14.92 4.93 28.64
N LEU A 186 14.37 4.09 27.75
CA LEU A 186 13.36 3.08 28.12
C LEU A 186 13.96 1.83 28.77
N ASN A 187 15.25 1.58 28.56
CA ASN A 187 15.97 0.42 29.08
C ASN A 187 16.82 0.74 30.33
N SER A 188 16.77 1.98 30.82
CA SER A 188 17.45 2.48 32.03
C SER A 188 16.46 2.70 33.16
#